data_AF-A0A7Y6X8X6-F1
#
_entry.id   AF-A0A7Y6X8X6-F1
#
_cell.length_a   1.000
_cell.length_b   1.000
_cell.length_c   1.000
_cell.angle_alpha   90.00
_cell.angle_beta   90.00
_cell.angle_gamma   90.00
#
_symmetry.space_group_name_H-M   'P 1'
#
loop_
_entity.id
_entity.type
_entity.pdbx_description
1 polymer ?
#
loop_
_entity_poly.entity_id
_entity_poly.type
_entity_poly.pdbx_seq_one_letter_code
_entity_poly.pdbx_strand_id
1 'polypeptide(L)'
;MTSRSLIAALASAALVVSPARAPAQSGGGSLPMPPPPSGAKATPAAASKPAPGTPAAAPGAKPAQGAPAASGAKPTQGTPATPGAEAGAPATGTEGTPAATAPATDKKPQAAAEAPPPVPQKVDPGVFDQALKDYFDGKPRAAAGPLYAWLQAAPKTDDNYAWAQYFLARSLIDLGLTHAGASYLARIARERSNPNVIPRALDTLKELTDRPHDDVMIDEQVFGALDLGFLPEETGAYAHYQQGLVDLRVGNERWANTHFAKLSETSAEASRAKFALLVTRLKQVKEPSEELIADFLGLSKDEKLTREARNEAALAVARLRYERLDYPGALEAYNLVKLPELDPGRASLYLEEAWTRYKLGELRASLGILTTLDAPSFRDEFLPDKYLLRALIYRDLCHYLPAKRAAKELTRRFADSLEAVHNRDDLTQDIRLRRAANSHGGTQRASRFVETLDLEGERLGRYAGSFGDRLFTHLTKLYDLSRAEAVRVYDARLAEAVRQEADTLLRAAEQVRLMEYEVGLKLYERVKKGAKLVAPEDEQLLTPDSVAFRFDGEYWNDELKSYRVSIESRCIEETP
;
A
#
# COMPACT_ATOMS: atom_id res chain seq x y z
N MET A 1 -8.09 -22.24 6.52
CA MET A 1 -7.43 -21.79 5.26
C MET A 1 -7.35 -22.94 4.28
N THR A 2 -7.97 -22.83 3.10
CA THR A 2 -7.84 -23.81 1.99
C THR A 2 -6.73 -23.35 1.04
N SER A 3 -6.06 -24.30 0.36
CA SER A 3 -4.94 -24.07 -0.56
C SER A 3 -5.16 -22.93 -1.58
N ARG A 4 -6.40 -22.71 -2.03
CA ARG A 4 -6.75 -21.60 -2.96
C ARG A 4 -6.71 -20.21 -2.32
N SER A 5 -7.01 -20.10 -1.02
CA SER A 5 -7.04 -18.80 -0.31
C SER A 5 -5.62 -18.30 -0.01
N LEU A 6 -4.68 -19.23 0.21
CA LEU A 6 -3.28 -18.95 0.45
C LEU A 6 -2.51 -18.61 -0.82
N ILE A 7 -2.79 -19.30 -1.93
CA ILE A 7 -2.27 -18.94 -3.26
C ILE A 7 -2.78 -17.55 -3.69
N ALA A 8 -4.04 -17.19 -3.36
CA ALA A 8 -4.58 -15.85 -3.63
C ALA A 8 -3.93 -14.74 -2.77
N ALA A 9 -3.64 -15.02 -1.49
CA ALA A 9 -2.92 -14.10 -0.60
C ALA A 9 -1.46 -13.89 -1.06
N LEU A 10 -0.76 -14.95 -1.47
CA LEU A 10 0.61 -14.87 -1.99
C LEU A 10 0.68 -14.26 -3.38
N ALA A 11 -0.33 -14.48 -4.23
CA ALA A 11 -0.46 -13.82 -5.53
C ALA A 11 -0.63 -12.31 -5.39
N SER A 12 -1.34 -11.87 -4.34
CA SER A 12 -1.44 -10.46 -3.99
C SER A 12 -0.09 -9.93 -3.51
N ALA A 13 0.65 -10.68 -2.68
CA ALA A 13 1.99 -10.32 -2.19
C ALA A 13 3.09 -10.23 -3.28
N ALA A 14 3.04 -11.06 -4.34
CA ALA A 14 3.99 -10.96 -5.46
C ALA A 14 3.86 -9.68 -6.29
N LEU A 15 2.70 -9.03 -6.24
CA LEU A 15 2.45 -7.70 -6.82
C LEU A 15 2.71 -6.57 -5.80
N VAL A 16 3.28 -6.88 -4.62
CA VAL A 16 3.38 -5.96 -3.46
C VAL A 16 4.82 -5.63 -3.08
N VAL A 17 5.84 -6.21 -3.73
CA VAL A 17 7.22 -5.83 -3.44
C VAL A 17 7.53 -4.46 -4.05
N SER A 18 7.29 -3.40 -3.28
CA SER A 18 7.74 -2.05 -3.63
C SER A 18 9.26 -2.03 -3.79
N PRO A 19 9.79 -1.33 -4.80
CA PRO A 19 11.16 -0.88 -4.77
C PRO A 19 11.27 0.10 -3.62
N ALA A 20 11.89 -0.33 -2.53
CA ALA A 20 12.50 0.58 -1.58
C ALA A 20 13.91 0.09 -1.33
N ARG A 21 14.88 1.00 -1.35
CA ARG A 21 16.30 0.69 -1.24
C ARG A 21 16.66 0.27 0.19
N ALA A 22 17.46 -0.78 0.36
CA ALA A 22 18.20 -1.01 1.60
C ALA A 22 19.27 0.11 1.77
N PRO A 23 19.62 0.57 2.99
CA PRO A 23 20.56 1.66 3.15
C PRO A 23 21.97 1.20 2.74
N ALA A 24 22.36 1.51 1.50
CA ALA A 24 23.73 1.40 1.03
C ALA A 24 24.47 2.71 1.34
N GLN A 25 25.69 2.59 1.86
CA GLN A 25 26.60 3.70 2.12
C GLN A 25 26.68 4.61 0.89
N SER A 26 26.58 5.92 1.13
CA SER A 26 26.60 6.98 0.12
C SER A 26 27.92 7.02 -0.64
N GLY A 27 28.04 6.22 -1.69
CA GLY A 27 28.95 6.44 -2.81
C GLY A 27 28.24 7.31 -3.83
N GLY A 28 28.44 8.62 -3.77
CA GLY A 28 27.88 9.58 -4.71
C GLY A 28 28.39 9.33 -6.13
N GLY A 29 27.54 8.75 -6.96
CA GLY A 29 27.74 8.61 -8.40
C GLY A 29 26.63 9.34 -9.17
N SER A 30 26.33 10.59 -8.81
CA SER A 30 25.51 11.44 -9.68
C SER A 30 26.29 11.65 -10.98
N LEU A 31 25.69 11.31 -12.12
CA LEU A 31 26.22 11.70 -13.42
C LEU A 31 26.50 13.22 -13.38
N PRO A 32 27.71 13.69 -13.71
CA PRO A 32 28.00 15.11 -13.73
C PRO A 32 27.02 15.81 -14.68
N MET A 33 26.35 16.83 -14.17
CA MET A 33 25.54 17.72 -14.99
C MET A 33 26.44 18.31 -16.08
N PRO A 34 26.12 18.16 -17.37
CA PRO A 34 26.82 18.86 -18.42
C PRO A 34 26.54 20.35 -18.21
N PRO A 35 27.54 21.23 -18.43
CA PRO A 35 27.30 22.65 -18.45
C PRO A 35 26.22 22.98 -19.50
N PRO A 36 25.49 24.10 -19.35
CA PRO A 36 24.49 24.52 -20.32
C PRO A 36 25.09 24.52 -21.74
N PRO A 37 24.29 24.17 -22.78
CA PRO A 37 24.79 24.19 -24.15
C PRO A 37 25.33 25.59 -24.47
N SER A 38 26.61 25.67 -24.79
CA SER A 38 27.34 26.93 -24.95
C SER A 38 26.93 27.64 -26.25
N GLY A 39 25.86 28.43 -26.17
CA GLY A 39 25.55 29.45 -27.15
C GLY A 39 26.38 30.71 -26.90
N ALA A 40 27.11 31.13 -27.93
CA ALA A 40 27.80 32.43 -28.10
C ALA A 40 29.23 32.59 -27.51
N LYS A 41 30.15 32.88 -28.45
CA LYS A 41 31.56 33.23 -28.29
C LYS A 41 31.75 34.47 -27.40
N ALA A 42 32.65 34.38 -26.42
CA ALA A 42 33.24 35.54 -25.76
C ALA A 42 34.78 35.42 -25.72
N THR A 43 35.45 36.48 -26.18
CA THR A 43 36.91 36.69 -26.17
C THR A 43 37.45 36.89 -24.74
N PRO A 44 38.73 36.57 -24.45
CA PRO A 44 39.22 36.51 -23.09
C PRO A 44 39.72 37.86 -22.57
N ALA A 45 39.33 38.22 -21.35
CA ALA A 45 39.95 39.29 -20.57
C ALA A 45 40.61 38.72 -19.31
N ALA A 46 41.92 38.91 -19.26
CA ALA A 46 42.84 39.09 -18.12
C ALA A 46 42.62 38.30 -16.82
N ALA A 47 43.64 37.48 -16.53
CA ALA A 47 43.92 36.85 -15.25
C ALA A 47 44.38 37.85 -14.17
N SER A 48 44.00 37.61 -12.92
CA SER A 48 44.82 37.96 -11.74
C SER A 48 44.52 37.00 -10.58
N LYS A 49 45.60 36.46 -10.02
CA LYS A 49 45.67 35.48 -8.91
C LYS A 49 45.76 36.18 -7.53
N PRO A 50 45.70 35.44 -6.40
CA PRO A 50 45.05 35.87 -5.16
C PRO A 50 45.95 36.12 -3.92
N ALA A 51 45.35 36.75 -2.89
CA ALA A 51 45.55 36.59 -1.41
C ALA A 51 46.98 36.85 -0.84
N PRO A 52 47.24 36.90 0.50
CA PRO A 52 46.41 36.55 1.67
C PRO A 52 46.55 37.48 2.93
N GLY A 53 45.84 37.16 4.03
CA GLY A 53 46.21 37.64 5.37
C GLY A 53 45.10 37.62 6.44
N THR A 54 44.97 36.51 7.18
CA THR A 54 44.45 36.42 8.57
C THR A 54 45.45 37.06 9.57
N PRO A 55 45.20 37.32 10.89
CA PRO A 55 44.44 36.47 11.84
C PRO A 55 43.64 37.13 13.01
N ALA A 56 42.78 36.30 13.60
CA ALA A 56 42.44 36.10 15.04
C ALA A 56 42.09 37.27 16.00
N ALA A 57 40.93 37.15 16.67
CA ALA A 57 40.80 37.20 18.15
C ALA A 57 39.35 36.91 18.62
N ALA A 58 39.21 36.01 19.61
CA ALA A 58 38.06 35.88 20.52
C ALA A 58 38.52 36.38 21.93
N PRO A 59 37.81 36.25 23.07
CA PRO A 59 36.40 35.89 23.37
C PRO A 59 35.73 36.84 24.43
N GLY A 60 34.46 36.61 24.82
CA GLY A 60 33.91 37.26 26.05
C GLY A 60 32.40 37.15 26.33
N ALA A 61 32.04 36.23 27.24
CA ALA A 61 30.99 36.27 28.29
C ALA A 61 29.48 36.64 28.00
N LYS A 62 28.62 35.61 27.92
CA LYS A 62 27.60 35.09 28.90
C LYS A 62 26.79 36.08 29.81
N PRO A 63 25.68 35.64 30.47
CA PRO A 63 24.27 35.55 30.02
C PRO A 63 23.27 36.31 30.96
N ALA A 64 21.96 36.36 30.64
CA ALA A 64 20.94 36.62 31.66
C ALA A 64 19.59 35.95 31.33
N GLN A 65 19.09 35.21 32.33
CA GLN A 65 17.80 34.53 32.42
C GLN A 65 16.71 35.50 32.89
N GLY A 66 15.43 35.15 32.65
CA GLY A 66 14.30 35.78 33.35
C GLY A 66 12.93 35.53 32.71
N ALA A 67 12.35 34.36 32.95
CA ALA A 67 10.89 34.13 32.95
C ALA A 67 10.24 34.89 34.15
N PRO A 68 8.90 34.96 34.38
CA PRO A 68 7.86 34.00 33.95
C PRO A 68 6.41 34.52 33.68
N ALA A 69 5.60 33.58 33.15
CA ALA A 69 4.21 33.21 33.46
C ALA A 69 3.08 34.23 33.72
N ALA A 70 1.93 34.01 33.04
CA ALA A 70 0.55 33.89 33.59
C ALA A 70 -0.46 33.99 32.40
N SER A 71 -1.11 32.90 31.97
CA SER A 71 -2.39 32.35 32.46
C SER A 71 -3.61 33.27 32.25
N GLY A 72 -4.65 32.75 31.58
CA GLY A 72 -5.93 33.43 31.42
C GLY A 72 -6.87 32.78 30.41
N ALA A 73 -7.33 31.57 30.71
CA ALA A 73 -8.51 30.99 30.07
C ALA A 73 -9.79 31.64 30.62
N LYS A 74 -10.86 31.66 29.80
CA LYS A 74 -12.23 31.10 30.02
C LYS A 74 -13.32 31.96 29.31
N PRO A 75 -14.61 31.53 29.26
CA PRO A 75 -15.26 31.14 28.00
C PRO A 75 -16.57 31.93 27.75
N THR A 76 -17.24 31.67 26.63
CA THR A 76 -18.64 32.11 26.42
C THR A 76 -19.55 30.90 26.19
N GLN A 77 -20.45 30.67 27.15
CA GLN A 77 -21.67 29.83 27.07
C GLN A 77 -22.69 30.51 26.11
N GLY A 78 -23.43 29.77 25.27
CA GLY A 78 -24.77 29.22 25.55
C GLY A 78 -25.85 30.31 25.40
N THR A 79 -26.91 30.20 24.59
CA THR A 79 -28.10 29.32 24.75
C THR A 79 -29.05 29.49 23.51
N PRO A 80 -30.27 28.90 23.39
CA PRO A 80 -30.61 27.91 22.35
C PRO A 80 -31.84 28.26 21.49
N ALA A 81 -32.13 27.45 20.45
CA ALA A 81 -33.51 27.20 19.98
C ALA A 81 -33.59 25.97 19.05
N THR A 82 -34.59 25.13 19.28
CA THR A 82 -35.16 24.06 18.43
C THR A 82 -36.66 23.98 18.81
N PRO A 83 -37.56 23.21 18.16
CA PRO A 83 -37.65 22.63 16.80
C PRO A 83 -39.04 22.84 16.12
N GLY A 84 -39.19 22.39 14.87
CA GLY A 84 -40.46 21.99 14.20
C GLY A 84 -40.17 21.54 12.75
N ALA A 85 -40.30 20.26 12.34
CA ALA A 85 -41.53 19.48 12.05
C ALA A 85 -42.37 20.19 10.95
N GLU A 86 -42.71 19.67 9.76
CA GLU A 86 -43.17 18.35 9.25
C GLU A 86 -43.08 18.37 7.69
N ALA A 87 -42.69 17.27 7.03
CA ALA A 87 -43.52 16.34 6.22
C ALA A 87 -44.11 16.87 4.88
N GLY A 88 -43.91 16.11 3.79
CA GLY A 88 -44.79 16.17 2.60
C GLY A 88 -44.17 15.90 1.22
N ALA A 89 -43.97 14.63 0.87
CA ALA A 89 -44.23 14.08 -0.48
C ALA A 89 -45.48 13.17 -0.34
N PRO A 90 -46.20 12.67 -1.38
CA PRO A 90 -45.78 12.38 -2.77
C PRO A 90 -46.88 12.53 -3.88
N ALA A 91 -46.53 12.24 -5.16
CA ALA A 91 -47.34 11.65 -6.25
C ALA A 91 -46.59 11.84 -7.61
N THR A 92 -46.10 10.85 -8.37
CA THR A 92 -46.70 9.77 -9.21
C THR A 92 -47.53 10.18 -10.43
N GLY A 93 -47.00 9.85 -11.64
CA GLY A 93 -47.71 9.55 -12.91
C GLY A 93 -48.20 10.76 -13.73
N THR A 94 -48.29 10.78 -15.06
CA THR A 94 -48.07 9.80 -16.14
C THR A 94 -48.14 10.57 -17.48
N GLU A 95 -47.45 10.05 -18.50
CA GLU A 95 -47.66 10.13 -19.96
C GLU A 95 -48.60 11.17 -20.61
N GLY A 96 -48.14 11.75 -21.74
CA GLY A 96 -49.03 12.34 -22.73
C GLY A 96 -48.37 13.26 -23.78
N THR A 97 -47.77 12.68 -24.81
CA THR A 97 -47.44 13.37 -26.08
C THR A 97 -48.73 13.75 -26.82
N PRO A 98 -48.74 14.82 -27.63
CA PRO A 98 -48.95 14.57 -29.06
C PRO A 98 -48.12 15.45 -30.01
N ALA A 99 -47.56 14.74 -30.99
CA ALA A 99 -47.43 15.01 -32.42
C ALA A 99 -47.33 16.46 -32.97
N ALA A 100 -46.16 16.69 -33.60
CA ALA A 100 -45.99 17.02 -35.02
C ALA A 100 -46.63 18.30 -35.60
N THR A 101 -45.77 19.31 -35.80
CA THR A 101 -45.77 20.15 -37.01
C THR A 101 -44.32 20.37 -37.45
N ALA A 102 -44.05 20.14 -38.73
CA ALA A 102 -42.81 20.47 -39.43
C ALA A 102 -43.20 20.90 -40.86
N PRO A 103 -42.35 21.59 -41.63
CA PRO A 103 -41.30 22.54 -41.24
C PRO A 103 -41.44 23.88 -41.99
N ALA A 104 -41.01 24.98 -41.37
CA ALA A 104 -40.66 26.20 -42.10
C ALA A 104 -39.14 26.28 -42.19
N THR A 105 -38.67 26.57 -43.40
CA THR A 105 -37.28 26.66 -43.84
C THR A 105 -36.50 27.80 -43.17
N ASP A 106 -35.17 27.65 -43.22
CA ASP A 106 -34.16 28.70 -43.05
C ASP A 106 -33.78 29.16 -41.63
N LYS A 107 -32.78 28.48 -41.05
CA LYS A 107 -31.40 29.01 -40.94
C LYS A 107 -30.51 28.02 -40.20
N LYS A 108 -29.48 27.56 -40.91
CA LYS A 108 -28.34 26.78 -40.44
C LYS A 108 -27.77 27.38 -39.13
N PRO A 109 -27.68 26.64 -38.02
CA PRO A 109 -26.87 27.06 -36.89
C PRO A 109 -25.42 27.07 -37.36
N GLN A 110 -24.82 28.26 -37.38
CA GLN A 110 -23.37 28.39 -37.49
C GLN A 110 -22.76 27.59 -36.35
N ALA A 111 -21.97 26.59 -36.71
CA ALA A 111 -21.01 25.99 -35.80
C ALA A 111 -20.25 27.13 -35.12
N ALA A 112 -20.34 27.20 -33.79
CA ALA A 112 -19.43 28.01 -33.00
C ALA A 112 -18.04 27.47 -33.30
N ALA A 113 -17.31 28.20 -34.14
CA ALA A 113 -15.94 27.92 -34.46
C ALA A 113 -15.17 27.91 -33.14
N GLU A 114 -14.63 26.74 -32.82
CA GLU A 114 -13.60 26.55 -31.83
C GLU A 114 -12.54 27.64 -32.03
N ALA A 115 -12.30 28.43 -30.99
CA ALA A 115 -11.33 29.52 -31.05
C ALA A 115 -9.98 28.95 -31.49
N PRO A 116 -9.31 29.54 -32.50
CA PRO A 116 -8.02 29.04 -32.95
C PRO A 116 -7.04 29.03 -31.77
N PRO A 117 -6.12 28.05 -31.71
CA PRO A 117 -5.11 27.98 -30.67
C PRO A 117 -4.38 29.33 -30.60
N PRO A 118 -4.09 29.85 -29.39
CA PRO A 118 -3.40 31.13 -29.25
C PRO A 118 -2.09 31.08 -30.03
N VAL A 119 -1.91 32.07 -30.91
CA VAL A 119 -0.74 32.24 -31.76
C VAL A 119 0.53 32.10 -30.90
N PRO A 120 1.54 31.30 -31.31
CA PRO A 120 2.76 31.16 -30.54
C PRO A 120 3.44 32.52 -30.45
N GLN A 121 3.39 33.12 -29.25
CA GLN A 121 4.26 34.25 -28.93
C GLN A 121 5.69 33.71 -29.01
N LYS A 122 6.50 34.30 -29.89
CA LYS A 122 7.94 34.04 -29.95
C LYS A 122 8.53 34.45 -28.60
N VAL A 123 8.67 33.49 -27.71
CA VAL A 123 9.45 33.65 -26.48
C VAL A 123 10.91 33.81 -26.92
N ASP A 124 11.59 34.82 -26.38
CA ASP A 124 13.01 35.05 -26.66
C ASP A 124 13.81 33.77 -26.30
N PRO A 125 14.69 33.26 -27.19
CA PRO A 125 15.56 32.13 -26.88
C PRO A 125 16.31 32.25 -25.53
N GLY A 126 16.60 33.48 -25.07
CA GLY A 126 17.25 33.71 -23.77
C GLY A 126 16.39 33.40 -22.54
N VAL A 127 15.07 33.21 -22.69
CA VAL A 127 14.18 32.84 -21.57
C VAL A 127 14.49 31.43 -21.06
N PHE A 128 14.90 30.52 -21.95
CA PHE A 128 15.31 29.18 -21.55
C PHE A 128 16.58 29.21 -20.69
N ASP A 129 17.61 29.92 -21.15
CA ASP A 129 18.88 30.01 -20.43
C ASP A 129 18.73 30.70 -19.07
N GLN A 130 17.91 31.75 -19.00
CA GLN A 130 17.60 32.42 -17.73
C GLN A 130 16.82 31.50 -16.78
N ALA A 131 15.85 30.74 -17.28
CA ALA A 131 15.09 29.81 -16.45
C ALA A 131 15.94 28.63 -15.95
N LEU A 132 16.88 28.15 -16.78
CA LEU A 132 17.88 27.17 -16.34
C LEU A 132 18.76 27.74 -15.23
N LYS A 133 19.23 28.99 -15.40
CA LYS A 133 20.02 29.66 -14.37
C LYS A 133 19.23 29.76 -13.06
N ASP A 134 17.97 30.17 -13.10
CA ASP A 134 17.12 30.26 -11.91
C ASP A 134 16.93 28.90 -11.22
N TYR A 135 16.84 27.81 -11.99
CA TYR A 135 16.82 26.45 -11.43
C TYR A 135 18.13 26.10 -10.72
N PHE A 136 19.28 26.32 -11.38
CA PHE A 136 20.60 26.05 -10.78
C PHE A 136 20.93 26.96 -9.60
N ASP A 137 20.36 28.17 -9.55
CA ASP A 137 20.43 29.10 -8.43
C ASP A 137 19.53 28.67 -7.24
N GLY A 138 18.90 27.49 -7.31
CA GLY A 138 18.06 26.92 -6.26
C GLY A 138 16.67 27.55 -6.16
N LYS A 139 16.17 28.16 -7.24
CA LYS A 139 14.84 28.80 -7.31
C LYS A 139 13.90 28.04 -8.26
N PRO A 140 13.52 26.79 -7.96
CA PRO A 140 12.67 25.97 -8.84
C PRO A 140 11.30 26.62 -9.10
N ARG A 141 10.79 27.41 -8.15
CA ARG A 141 9.54 28.18 -8.31
C ARG A 141 9.62 29.22 -9.41
N ALA A 142 10.75 29.93 -9.52
CA ALA A 142 10.93 30.97 -10.52
C ALA A 142 11.21 30.36 -11.91
N ALA A 143 11.83 29.18 -11.97
CA ALA A 143 12.16 28.49 -13.22
C ALA A 143 10.93 27.83 -13.89
N ALA A 144 10.00 27.25 -13.13
CA ALA A 144 8.92 26.43 -13.66
C ALA A 144 8.00 27.16 -14.66
N GLY A 145 7.56 28.37 -14.34
CA GLY A 145 6.67 29.17 -15.20
C GLY A 145 7.30 29.51 -16.55
N PRO A 146 8.49 30.14 -16.59
CA PRO A 146 9.24 30.41 -17.81
C PRO A 146 9.58 29.16 -18.63
N LEU A 147 9.99 28.05 -18.00
CA LEU A 147 10.24 26.79 -18.70
C LEU A 147 8.98 26.25 -19.39
N TYR A 148 7.83 26.32 -18.72
CA TYR A 148 6.56 25.93 -19.33
C TYR A 148 6.15 26.87 -20.47
N ALA A 149 6.33 28.19 -20.31
CA ALA A 149 6.04 29.15 -21.36
C ALA A 149 6.90 28.91 -22.62
N TRP A 150 8.18 28.58 -22.43
CA TRP A 150 9.07 28.21 -23.51
C TRP A 150 8.63 26.90 -24.18
N LEU A 151 8.26 25.86 -23.41
CA LEU A 151 7.76 24.58 -23.96
C LEU A 151 6.50 24.73 -24.81
N GLN A 152 5.64 25.70 -24.52
CA GLN A 152 4.44 25.98 -25.32
C GLN A 152 4.76 26.69 -26.65
N ALA A 153 5.89 27.41 -26.71
CA ALA A 153 6.29 28.18 -27.88
C ALA A 153 7.30 27.44 -28.78
N ALA A 154 8.13 26.57 -28.20
CA ALA A 154 9.18 25.86 -28.90
C ALA A 154 8.63 24.67 -29.72
N PRO A 155 9.17 24.40 -30.92
CA PRO A 155 8.82 23.20 -31.68
C PRO A 155 9.36 21.95 -30.98
N LYS A 156 8.62 20.84 -31.06
CA LYS A 156 9.02 19.55 -30.44
C LYS A 156 10.32 18.96 -31.00
N THR A 157 10.75 19.43 -32.17
CA THR A 157 11.99 19.01 -32.83
C THR A 157 13.23 19.75 -32.32
N ASP A 158 13.07 20.73 -31.43
CA ASP A 158 14.20 21.47 -30.86
C ASP A 158 14.98 20.55 -29.90
N ASP A 159 16.32 20.56 -30.00
CA ASP A 159 17.21 19.75 -29.15
C ASP A 159 17.02 20.06 -27.66
N ASN A 160 16.68 21.32 -27.33
CA ASN A 160 16.42 21.78 -25.97
C ASN A 160 15.02 21.41 -25.48
N TYR A 161 14.12 20.93 -26.34
CA TYR A 161 12.73 20.62 -25.96
C TYR A 161 12.66 19.55 -24.86
N ALA A 162 13.41 18.47 -25.04
CA ALA A 162 13.50 17.40 -24.04
C ALA A 162 14.17 17.87 -22.73
N TRP A 163 15.19 18.74 -22.84
CA TRP A 163 15.85 19.32 -21.66
C TRP A 163 14.90 20.23 -20.87
N ALA A 164 14.16 21.09 -21.55
CA ALA A 164 13.18 21.95 -20.90
C ALA A 164 12.08 21.15 -20.19
N GLN A 165 11.59 20.05 -20.80
CA GLN A 165 10.66 19.14 -20.12
C GLN A 165 11.29 18.52 -18.87
N TYR A 166 12.55 18.08 -18.96
CA TYR A 166 13.26 17.47 -17.83
C TYR A 166 13.47 18.45 -16.67
N PHE A 167 13.93 19.68 -16.95
CA PHE A 167 14.15 20.69 -15.92
C PHE A 167 12.84 21.24 -15.34
N LEU A 168 11.77 21.33 -16.14
CA LEU A 168 10.44 21.62 -15.63
C LEU A 168 9.99 20.51 -14.67
N ALA A 169 10.16 19.24 -15.07
CA ALA A 169 9.80 18.10 -14.23
C ALA A 169 10.56 18.10 -12.90
N ARG A 170 11.88 18.28 -12.93
CA ARG A 170 12.71 18.39 -11.71
C ARG A 170 12.28 19.58 -10.83
N SER A 171 12.02 20.74 -11.43
CA SER A 171 11.50 21.91 -10.69
C SER A 171 10.20 21.58 -9.95
N LEU A 172 9.26 20.87 -10.60
CA LEU A 172 8.01 20.45 -9.99
C LEU A 172 8.22 19.44 -8.86
N ILE A 173 9.14 18.48 -9.03
CA ILE A 173 9.50 17.50 -7.99
C ILE A 173 10.09 18.20 -6.76
N ASP A 174 10.99 19.16 -6.96
CA ASP A 174 11.63 19.92 -5.88
C ASP A 174 10.62 20.79 -5.10
N LEU A 175 9.54 21.21 -5.77
CA LEU A 175 8.41 21.92 -5.16
C LEU A 175 7.41 20.98 -4.46
N GLY A 176 7.65 19.68 -4.51
CA GLY A 176 6.82 18.64 -3.93
C GLY A 176 5.58 18.30 -4.76
N LEU A 177 5.57 18.60 -6.07
CA LEU A 177 4.54 18.20 -7.03
C LEU A 177 5.06 16.99 -7.82
N THR A 178 5.19 15.85 -7.13
CA THR A 178 5.90 14.69 -7.65
C THR A 178 5.15 14.02 -8.79
N HIS A 179 3.82 13.98 -8.73
CA HIS A 179 3.00 13.39 -9.80
C HIS A 179 3.07 14.21 -11.09
N ALA A 180 2.99 15.54 -10.98
CA ALA A 180 3.15 16.41 -12.13
C ALA A 180 4.54 16.25 -12.77
N GLY A 181 5.60 16.22 -11.95
CA GLY A 181 6.95 15.93 -12.43
C GLY A 181 7.05 14.57 -13.13
N ALA A 182 6.55 13.50 -12.51
CA ALA A 182 6.52 12.15 -13.08
C ALA A 182 5.80 12.11 -14.43
N SER A 183 4.70 12.84 -14.59
CA SER A 183 3.95 12.90 -15.86
C SER A 183 4.78 13.46 -17.02
N TYR A 184 5.61 14.48 -16.77
CA TYR A 184 6.53 15.04 -17.75
C TYR A 184 7.69 14.09 -18.05
N LEU A 185 8.26 13.44 -17.03
CA LEU A 185 9.32 12.44 -17.23
C LEU A 185 8.82 11.24 -18.05
N ALA A 186 7.62 10.75 -17.75
CA ALA A 186 6.97 9.67 -18.49
C ALA A 186 6.68 10.08 -19.94
N ARG A 187 6.37 11.36 -20.18
CA ARG A 187 6.23 11.90 -21.53
C ARG A 187 7.56 11.89 -22.29
N ILE A 188 8.68 12.29 -21.66
CA ILE A 188 10.02 12.22 -22.28
C ILE A 188 10.34 10.78 -22.69
N ALA A 189 10.09 9.81 -21.80
CA ALA A 189 10.33 8.40 -22.07
C ALA A 189 9.51 7.87 -23.25
N ARG A 190 8.27 8.33 -23.42
CA ARG A 190 7.39 7.96 -24.55
C ARG A 190 7.75 8.66 -25.85
N GLU A 191 8.07 9.95 -25.81
CA GLU A 191 8.39 10.75 -27.01
C GLU A 191 9.75 10.36 -27.62
N ARG A 192 10.69 9.83 -26.81
CA ARG A 192 12.02 9.34 -27.25
C ARG A 192 12.81 10.34 -28.10
N SER A 193 12.59 11.63 -27.87
CA SER A 193 13.11 12.70 -28.74
C SER A 193 14.61 12.94 -28.57
N ASN A 194 15.15 12.78 -27.36
CA ASN A 194 16.58 13.01 -27.09
C ASN A 194 17.22 11.85 -26.31
N PRO A 195 18.14 11.07 -26.93
CA PRO A 195 18.82 9.95 -26.28
C PRO A 195 19.60 10.32 -25.01
N ASN A 196 20.07 11.56 -24.87
CA ASN A 196 20.85 12.00 -23.71
C ASN A 196 19.98 12.30 -22.48
N VAL A 197 18.70 12.64 -22.69
CA VAL A 197 17.78 13.01 -21.61
C VAL A 197 17.07 11.78 -21.06
N ILE A 198 16.77 10.80 -21.91
CA ILE A 198 15.99 9.60 -21.56
C ILE A 198 16.57 8.87 -20.33
N PRO A 199 17.88 8.53 -20.26
CA PRO A 199 18.43 7.85 -19.09
C PRO A 199 18.20 8.64 -17.79
N ARG A 200 18.43 9.96 -17.81
CA ARG A 200 18.23 10.81 -16.63
C ARG A 200 16.76 10.90 -16.22
N ALA A 201 15.86 10.96 -17.19
CA ALA A 201 14.44 10.98 -16.92
C ALA A 201 13.97 9.66 -16.28
N LEU A 202 14.46 8.53 -16.77
CA LEU A 202 14.18 7.21 -16.23
C LEU A 202 14.79 6.99 -14.84
N ASP A 203 16.04 7.43 -14.63
CA ASP A 203 16.68 7.38 -13.30
C ASP A 203 15.83 8.17 -12.28
N THR A 204 15.38 9.37 -12.67
CA THR A 204 14.51 10.20 -11.82
C THR A 204 13.15 9.54 -11.58
N LEU A 205 12.55 8.92 -12.60
CA LEU A 205 11.30 8.19 -12.44
C LEU A 205 11.45 7.01 -11.48
N LYS A 206 12.54 6.25 -11.58
CA LYS A 206 12.87 5.16 -10.65
C LYS A 206 12.99 5.68 -9.21
N GLU A 207 13.62 6.83 -8.98
CA GLU A 207 13.68 7.43 -7.63
C GLU A 207 12.28 7.75 -7.07
N LEU A 208 11.31 8.10 -7.93
CA LEU A 208 9.95 8.37 -7.51
C LEU A 208 9.15 7.12 -7.17
N THR A 209 9.56 5.93 -7.62
CA THR A 209 8.83 4.68 -7.31
C THR A 209 8.98 4.23 -5.86
N ASP A 210 9.96 4.78 -5.14
CA ASP A 210 10.13 4.60 -3.68
C ASP A 210 8.97 5.24 -2.86
N ARG A 211 8.11 6.05 -3.48
CA ARG A 211 6.96 6.73 -2.86
C ARG A 211 5.64 6.23 -3.48
N PRO A 212 4.47 6.49 -2.87
CA PRO A 212 3.19 6.23 -3.52
C PRO A 212 3.13 6.97 -4.85
N HIS A 213 2.92 6.23 -5.94
CA HIS A 213 2.97 6.73 -7.31
C HIS A 213 1.94 6.01 -8.18
N ASP A 214 1.81 6.48 -9.42
CA ASP A 214 0.96 5.87 -10.44
C ASP A 214 1.63 4.60 -11.00
N ASP A 215 1.23 3.43 -10.47
CA ASP A 215 1.75 2.11 -10.85
C ASP A 215 1.46 1.79 -12.31
N VAL A 216 0.31 2.21 -12.83
CA VAL A 216 -0.08 2.00 -14.24
C VAL A 216 0.80 2.84 -15.16
N MET A 217 0.96 4.14 -14.89
CA MET A 217 1.74 5.02 -15.75
C MET A 217 3.24 4.69 -15.70
N ILE A 218 3.81 4.53 -14.50
CA ILE A 218 5.26 4.42 -14.34
C ILE A 218 5.71 2.97 -14.56
N ASP A 219 5.17 2.03 -13.79
CA ASP A 219 5.66 0.66 -13.80
C ASP A 219 5.21 -0.09 -15.05
N GLU A 220 3.92 -0.04 -15.38
CA GLU A 220 3.38 -0.79 -16.51
C GLU A 220 3.66 -0.11 -17.85
N GLN A 221 3.27 1.16 -18.01
CA GLN A 221 3.34 1.84 -19.31
C GLN A 221 4.75 2.32 -19.67
N VAL A 222 5.54 2.83 -18.73
CA VAL A 222 6.90 3.32 -19.03
C VAL A 222 7.92 2.20 -18.92
N PHE A 223 8.09 1.58 -17.75
CA PHE A 223 9.14 0.58 -17.56
C PHE A 223 8.78 -0.79 -18.15
N GLY A 224 7.51 -1.20 -18.07
CA GLY A 224 7.06 -2.51 -18.54
C GLY A 224 6.81 -2.60 -20.04
N ALA A 225 6.22 -1.57 -20.66
CA ALA A 225 5.77 -1.65 -22.06
C ALA A 225 6.73 -1.05 -23.09
N LEU A 226 7.62 -0.13 -22.69
CA LEU A 226 8.54 0.52 -23.62
C LEU A 226 9.83 -0.29 -23.81
N ASP A 227 10.29 -0.37 -25.07
CA ASP A 227 11.66 -0.79 -25.37
C ASP A 227 12.63 0.39 -25.16
N LEU A 228 13.30 0.43 -24.01
CA LEU A 228 14.09 1.59 -23.55
C LEU A 228 15.55 1.60 -24.04
N GLY A 229 15.96 0.62 -24.86
CA GLY A 229 17.33 0.55 -25.38
C GLY A 229 18.38 0.37 -24.29
N PHE A 230 19.55 1.02 -24.44
CA PHE A 230 20.63 0.94 -23.46
C PHE A 230 20.39 1.88 -22.27
N LEU A 231 20.36 1.33 -21.07
CA LEU A 231 20.17 2.04 -19.81
C LEU A 231 21.33 1.80 -18.85
N PRO A 232 21.58 2.72 -17.89
CA PRO A 232 22.47 2.46 -16.76
C PRO A 232 22.07 1.19 -16.01
N GLU A 233 23.03 0.51 -15.38
CA GLU A 233 22.82 -0.81 -14.78
C GLU A 233 21.64 -0.86 -13.79
N GLU A 234 21.54 0.09 -12.86
CA GLU A 234 20.47 0.10 -11.84
C GLU A 234 19.07 0.34 -12.41
N THR A 235 18.96 1.20 -13.44
CA THR A 235 17.69 1.57 -14.08
C THR A 235 17.29 0.54 -15.13
N GLY A 236 18.26 -0.03 -15.83
CA GLY A 236 18.07 -1.18 -16.70
C GLY A 236 17.61 -2.41 -15.92
N ALA A 237 18.17 -2.67 -14.74
CA ALA A 237 17.72 -3.76 -13.87
C ALA A 237 16.26 -3.58 -13.44
N TYR A 238 15.85 -2.36 -13.06
CA TYR A 238 14.45 -2.07 -12.74
C TYR A 238 13.52 -2.25 -13.93
N ALA A 239 13.91 -1.74 -15.10
CA ALA A 239 13.14 -1.89 -16.33
C ALA A 239 12.95 -3.36 -16.71
N HIS A 240 14.02 -4.17 -16.68
CA HIS A 240 13.93 -5.60 -16.97
C HIS A 240 13.08 -6.36 -15.93
N TYR A 241 13.14 -5.96 -14.67
CA TYR A 241 12.25 -6.50 -13.64
C TYR A 241 10.78 -6.21 -13.97
N GLN A 242 10.44 -4.95 -14.27
CA GLN A 242 9.06 -4.56 -14.61
C GLN A 242 8.54 -5.21 -15.89
N GLN A 243 9.36 -5.29 -16.95
CA GLN A 243 9.04 -6.02 -18.19
C GLN A 243 8.72 -7.49 -17.90
N GLY A 244 9.56 -8.15 -17.09
CA GLY A 244 9.33 -9.53 -16.69
C GLY A 244 8.06 -9.71 -15.87
N LEU A 245 7.70 -8.76 -14.99
CA LEU A 245 6.44 -8.80 -14.24
C LEU A 245 5.20 -8.69 -15.15
N VAL A 246 5.25 -7.81 -16.16
CA VAL A 246 4.17 -7.68 -17.16
C VAL A 246 4.02 -8.99 -17.94
N ASP A 247 5.13 -9.59 -18.38
CA ASP A 247 5.11 -10.89 -19.07
C ASP A 247 4.53 -12.01 -18.20
N LEU A 248 4.90 -12.06 -16.91
CA LEU A 248 4.32 -13.02 -15.97
C LEU A 248 2.82 -12.83 -15.79
N ARG A 249 2.34 -11.58 -15.76
CA ARG A 249 0.90 -11.27 -15.61
C ARG A 249 0.09 -11.76 -16.81
N VAL A 250 0.67 -11.68 -18.01
CA VAL A 250 0.06 -12.20 -19.26
C VAL A 250 0.21 -13.72 -19.38
N GLY A 251 1.10 -14.34 -18.59
CA GLY A 251 1.35 -15.80 -18.60
C GLY A 251 2.54 -16.22 -19.48
N ASN A 252 3.32 -15.28 -19.98
CA ASN A 252 4.48 -15.52 -20.86
C ASN A 252 5.77 -15.76 -20.06
N GLU A 253 5.81 -16.84 -19.29
CA GLU A 253 6.94 -17.15 -18.39
C GLU A 253 8.29 -17.24 -19.11
N ARG A 254 8.31 -17.72 -20.37
CA ARG A 254 9.54 -17.80 -21.17
C ARG A 254 10.16 -16.42 -21.43
N TRP A 255 9.34 -15.42 -21.74
CA TRP A 255 9.81 -14.06 -21.97
C TRP A 255 10.21 -13.40 -20.65
N ALA A 256 9.44 -13.61 -19.59
CA ALA A 256 9.82 -13.15 -18.25
C ALA A 256 11.21 -13.67 -17.83
N ASN A 257 11.48 -14.97 -18.00
CA ASN A 257 12.80 -15.55 -17.74
C ASN A 257 13.91 -14.94 -18.59
N THR A 258 13.61 -14.53 -19.83
CA THR A 258 14.58 -13.86 -20.71
C THR A 258 14.92 -12.46 -20.19
N HIS A 259 13.95 -11.74 -19.63
CA HIS A 259 14.20 -10.45 -18.98
C HIS A 259 14.94 -10.62 -17.65
N PHE A 260 14.53 -11.58 -16.83
CA PHE A 260 15.17 -11.83 -15.53
C PHE A 260 16.61 -12.36 -15.66
N ALA A 261 16.94 -13.08 -16.72
CA ALA A 261 18.31 -13.53 -16.99
C ALA A 261 19.30 -12.38 -17.24
N LYS A 262 18.82 -11.17 -17.52
CA LYS A 262 19.65 -9.97 -17.69
C LYS A 262 19.96 -9.27 -16.37
N LEU A 263 19.33 -9.69 -15.27
CA LEU A 263 19.56 -9.12 -13.95
C LEU A 263 20.84 -9.69 -13.35
N SER A 264 21.66 -8.82 -12.76
CA SER A 264 22.83 -9.26 -12.01
C SER A 264 22.39 -10.01 -10.75
N GLU A 265 22.97 -11.18 -10.48
CA GLU A 265 22.67 -12.00 -9.30
C GLU A 265 22.94 -11.28 -7.97
N THR A 266 23.78 -10.24 -7.98
CA THR A 266 24.06 -9.42 -6.79
C THR A 266 22.99 -8.37 -6.53
N SER A 267 22.11 -8.09 -7.50
CA SER A 267 21.09 -7.04 -7.39
C SER A 267 19.87 -7.47 -6.57
N ALA A 268 19.24 -6.51 -5.88
CA ALA A 268 17.98 -6.74 -5.18
C ALA A 268 16.85 -7.13 -6.15
N GLU A 269 16.86 -6.60 -7.37
CA GLU A 269 15.86 -6.91 -8.39
C GLU A 269 15.91 -8.38 -8.84
N ALA A 270 17.09 -9.00 -8.86
CA ALA A 270 17.21 -10.43 -9.12
C ALA A 270 16.51 -11.28 -8.04
N SER A 271 16.67 -10.92 -6.77
CA SER A 271 15.97 -11.59 -5.66
C SER A 271 14.46 -11.39 -5.74
N ARG A 272 14.00 -10.20 -6.15
CA ARG A 272 12.56 -9.93 -6.39
C ARG A 272 12.01 -10.69 -7.60
N ALA A 273 12.78 -10.81 -8.67
CA ALA A 273 12.43 -11.61 -9.84
C ALA A 273 12.27 -13.09 -9.46
N LYS A 274 13.22 -13.63 -8.67
CA LYS A 274 13.11 -14.99 -8.14
C LYS A 274 11.83 -15.16 -7.31
N PHE A 275 11.51 -14.20 -6.44
CA PHE A 275 10.26 -14.22 -5.67
C PHE A 275 9.02 -14.29 -6.59
N ALA A 276 8.95 -13.44 -7.62
CA ALA A 276 7.82 -13.40 -8.56
C ALA A 276 7.67 -14.72 -9.35
N LEU A 277 8.77 -15.34 -9.77
CA LEU A 277 8.78 -16.64 -10.42
C LEU A 277 8.27 -17.75 -9.49
N LEU A 278 8.73 -17.78 -8.24
CA LEU A 278 8.29 -18.78 -7.26
C LEU A 278 6.78 -18.69 -6.99
N VAL A 279 6.24 -17.47 -6.86
CA VAL A 279 4.79 -17.29 -6.68
C VAL A 279 4.02 -17.69 -7.94
N THR A 280 4.55 -17.41 -9.13
CA THR A 280 3.92 -17.86 -10.38
C THR A 280 3.90 -19.38 -10.48
N ARG A 281 5.01 -20.05 -10.14
CA ARG A 281 5.10 -21.51 -10.09
C ARG A 281 4.14 -22.10 -9.06
N LEU A 282 3.99 -21.45 -7.90
CA LEU A 282 3.05 -21.88 -6.86
C LEU A 282 1.59 -21.90 -7.36
N LYS A 283 1.20 -20.98 -8.24
CA LYS A 283 -0.14 -20.99 -8.85
C LYS A 283 -0.41 -22.19 -9.75
N GLN A 284 0.63 -22.77 -10.34
CA GLN A 284 0.53 -23.90 -11.27
C GLN A 284 0.63 -25.26 -10.56
N VAL A 285 1.30 -25.31 -9.42
CA VAL A 285 1.60 -26.54 -8.70
C VAL A 285 0.48 -26.87 -7.71
N LYS A 286 0.06 -28.14 -7.68
CA LYS A 286 -0.95 -28.63 -6.73
C LYS A 286 -0.38 -28.89 -5.34
N GLU A 287 0.84 -29.40 -5.26
CA GLU A 287 1.53 -29.74 -4.01
C GLU A 287 2.95 -29.13 -4.01
N PRO A 288 3.27 -28.20 -3.08
CA PRO A 288 4.55 -27.51 -3.09
C PRO A 288 5.71 -28.44 -2.69
N SER A 289 6.76 -28.48 -3.50
CA SER A 289 7.97 -29.26 -3.20
C SER A 289 8.79 -28.67 -2.05
N GLU A 290 9.62 -29.50 -1.39
CA GLU A 290 10.58 -29.00 -0.37
C GLU A 290 11.54 -27.97 -0.96
N GLU A 291 11.96 -28.17 -2.21
CA GLU A 291 12.86 -27.24 -2.92
C GLU A 291 12.25 -25.84 -3.03
N LEU A 292 10.96 -25.75 -3.35
CA LEU A 292 10.25 -24.47 -3.46
C LEU A 292 10.16 -23.76 -2.10
N ILE A 293 9.94 -24.52 -1.02
CA ILE A 293 9.93 -23.98 0.34
C ILE A 293 11.33 -23.50 0.75
N ALA A 294 12.37 -24.27 0.42
CA ALA A 294 13.76 -23.91 0.66
C ALA A 294 14.17 -22.64 -0.12
N ASP A 295 13.68 -22.48 -1.35
CA ASP A 295 13.90 -21.28 -2.16
C ASP A 295 13.28 -20.03 -1.53
N PHE A 296 12.04 -20.11 -1.03
CA PHE A 296 11.43 -19.00 -0.28
C PHE A 296 12.16 -18.73 1.04
N LEU A 297 12.63 -19.77 1.73
CA LEU A 297 13.42 -19.62 2.96
C LEU A 297 14.74 -18.90 2.68
N GLY A 298 15.40 -19.19 1.56
CA GLY A 298 16.58 -18.45 1.10
C GLY A 298 16.29 -16.97 0.91
N LEU A 299 15.18 -16.64 0.25
CA LEU A 299 14.75 -15.25 0.04
C LEU A 299 14.39 -14.53 1.36
N SER A 300 13.79 -15.22 2.33
CA SER A 300 13.47 -14.63 3.63
C SER A 300 14.70 -14.16 4.42
N LYS A 301 15.87 -14.73 4.13
CA LYS A 301 17.15 -14.42 4.76
C LYS A 301 18.05 -13.51 3.92
N ASP A 302 17.64 -13.22 2.68
CA ASP A 302 18.45 -12.43 1.75
C ASP A 302 18.47 -10.94 2.14
N GLU A 303 19.62 -10.46 2.60
CA GLU A 303 19.81 -9.07 3.03
C GLU A 303 19.67 -8.05 1.90
N LYS A 304 19.71 -8.49 0.63
CA LYS A 304 19.44 -7.64 -0.53
C LYS A 304 18.00 -7.16 -0.58
N LEU A 305 17.08 -7.94 -0.01
CA LEU A 305 15.65 -7.64 0.00
C LEU A 305 15.28 -6.70 1.14
N THR A 306 14.24 -5.90 0.89
CA THR A 306 13.60 -5.09 1.94
C THR A 306 13.09 -5.99 3.05
N ARG A 307 12.96 -5.43 4.26
CA ARG A 307 12.41 -6.18 5.40
C ARG A 307 11.01 -6.69 5.08
N GLU A 308 10.22 -5.89 4.39
CA GLU A 308 8.86 -6.21 3.96
C GLU A 308 8.87 -7.41 3.00
N ALA A 309 9.74 -7.41 1.98
CA ALA A 309 9.87 -8.54 1.06
C ALA A 309 10.37 -9.82 1.75
N ARG A 310 11.30 -9.70 2.70
CA ARG A 310 11.77 -10.83 3.51
C ARG A 310 10.66 -11.40 4.40
N ASN A 311 9.84 -10.53 5.00
CA ASN A 311 8.70 -10.92 5.81
C ASN A 311 7.66 -11.67 4.96
N GLU A 312 7.36 -11.19 3.75
CA GLU A 312 6.46 -11.89 2.82
C GLU A 312 6.99 -13.28 2.44
N ALA A 313 8.30 -13.39 2.18
CA ALA A 313 8.92 -14.69 1.93
C ALA A 313 8.85 -15.62 3.15
N ALA A 314 9.09 -15.11 4.36
CA ALA A 314 8.96 -15.89 5.59
C ALA A 314 7.51 -16.36 5.84
N LEU A 315 6.52 -15.50 5.59
CA LEU A 315 5.10 -15.86 5.66
C LEU A 315 4.76 -16.93 4.63
N ALA A 316 5.27 -16.82 3.40
CA ALA A 316 5.10 -17.85 2.38
C ALA A 316 5.63 -19.21 2.86
N VAL A 317 6.84 -19.26 3.44
CA VAL A 317 7.41 -20.48 4.01
C VAL A 317 6.50 -21.06 5.10
N ALA A 318 6.05 -20.22 6.04
CA ALA A 318 5.24 -20.66 7.17
C ALA A 318 3.91 -21.28 6.70
N ARG A 319 3.24 -20.61 5.76
CA ARG A 319 1.99 -21.07 5.16
C ARG A 319 2.15 -22.36 4.35
N LEU A 320 3.21 -22.48 3.56
CA LEU A 320 3.50 -23.69 2.78
C LEU A 320 3.84 -24.88 3.70
N ARG A 321 4.60 -24.66 4.78
CA ARG A 321 4.88 -25.69 5.78
C ARG A 321 3.60 -26.12 6.51
N TYR A 322 2.75 -25.17 6.86
CA TYR A 322 1.44 -25.44 7.45
C TYR A 322 0.57 -26.32 6.54
N GLU A 323 0.51 -26.02 5.24
CA GLU A 323 -0.23 -26.84 4.25
C GLU A 323 0.30 -28.27 4.16
N ARG A 324 1.60 -28.45 4.36
CA ARG A 324 2.27 -29.76 4.39
C ARG A 324 2.21 -30.46 5.74
N LEU A 325 1.47 -29.92 6.70
CA LEU A 325 1.32 -30.45 8.06
C LEU A 325 2.63 -30.40 8.88
N ASP A 326 3.65 -29.68 8.42
CA ASP A 326 4.87 -29.38 9.18
C ASP A 326 4.62 -28.16 10.07
N TYR A 327 3.83 -28.36 11.13
CA TYR A 327 3.48 -27.30 12.07
C TYR A 327 4.66 -26.77 12.88
N PRO A 328 5.62 -27.60 13.37
CA PRO A 328 6.81 -27.08 14.05
C PRO A 328 7.63 -26.18 13.13
N GLY A 329 7.89 -26.61 11.89
CA GLY A 329 8.60 -25.79 10.92
C GLY A 329 7.84 -24.53 10.51
N ALA A 330 6.50 -24.54 10.52
CA ALA A 330 5.71 -23.34 10.30
C ALA A 330 5.89 -22.31 11.43
N LEU A 331 5.89 -22.74 12.70
CA LEU A 331 6.15 -21.86 13.85
C LEU A 331 7.54 -21.21 13.81
N GLU A 332 8.56 -21.96 13.41
CA GLU A 332 9.90 -21.42 13.20
C GLU A 332 9.92 -20.33 12.13
N ALA A 333 9.20 -20.54 11.02
CA ALA A 333 9.13 -19.58 9.93
C ALA A 333 8.36 -18.30 10.33
N TYR A 334 7.29 -18.41 11.12
CA TYR A 334 6.61 -17.22 11.67
C TYR A 334 7.54 -16.37 12.55
N ASN A 335 8.48 -16.99 13.28
CA ASN A 335 9.46 -16.26 14.10
C ASN A 335 10.48 -15.46 13.26
N LEU A 336 10.62 -15.75 11.97
CA LEU A 336 11.48 -14.96 11.06
C LEU A 336 10.85 -13.62 10.68
N VAL A 337 9.52 -13.49 10.80
CA VAL A 337 8.77 -12.28 10.45
C VAL A 337 9.05 -11.19 11.49
N LYS A 338 9.66 -10.09 11.06
CA LYS A 338 10.02 -8.95 11.92
C LYS A 338 9.12 -7.77 11.66
N LEU A 339 8.12 -7.58 12.54
CA LEU A 339 7.23 -6.41 12.53
C LEU A 339 7.52 -5.50 13.72
N PRO A 340 7.30 -4.18 13.63
CA PRO A 340 7.32 -3.28 14.80
C PRO A 340 6.39 -3.78 15.91
N GLU A 341 6.69 -3.43 17.16
CA GLU A 341 5.78 -3.71 18.28
C GLU A 341 4.42 -3.03 18.04
N LEU A 342 3.33 -3.75 18.33
CA LEU A 342 1.95 -3.29 18.14
C LEU A 342 1.51 -2.96 16.70
N ASP A 343 2.27 -3.38 15.69
CA ASP A 343 1.85 -3.25 14.29
C ASP A 343 0.52 -4.01 14.06
N PRO A 344 -0.53 -3.38 13.47
CA PRO A 344 -1.79 -4.05 13.17
C PRO A 344 -1.64 -5.34 12.37
N GLY A 345 -0.64 -5.41 11.49
CA GLY A 345 -0.30 -6.60 10.70
C GLY A 345 0.16 -7.80 11.53
N ARG A 346 0.48 -7.61 12.82
CA ARG A 346 0.74 -8.74 13.75
C ARG A 346 -0.51 -9.54 14.07
N ALA A 347 -1.70 -8.96 13.93
CA ALA A 347 -2.93 -9.62 14.34
C ALA A 347 -3.24 -10.85 13.46
N SER A 348 -3.02 -10.75 12.15
CA SER A 348 -3.15 -11.88 11.22
C SER A 348 -2.07 -12.94 11.47
N LEU A 349 -0.82 -12.51 11.69
CA LEU A 349 0.30 -13.40 12.06
C LEU A 349 -0.02 -14.22 13.32
N TYR A 350 -0.48 -13.56 14.38
CA TYR A 350 -0.86 -14.24 15.63
C TYR A 350 -2.03 -15.19 15.44
N LEU A 351 -3.01 -14.87 14.59
CA LEU A 351 -4.08 -15.80 14.27
C LEU A 351 -3.56 -17.04 13.54
N GLU A 352 -2.65 -16.89 12.58
CA GLU A 352 -2.01 -18.00 11.87
C GLU A 352 -1.16 -18.88 12.81
N GLU A 353 -0.43 -18.27 13.75
CA GLU A 353 0.28 -18.99 14.81
C GLU A 353 -0.68 -19.73 15.74
N ALA A 354 -1.81 -19.12 16.12
CA ALA A 354 -2.82 -19.76 16.97
C ALA A 354 -3.41 -21.00 16.30
N TRP A 355 -3.69 -20.95 14.99
CA TRP A 355 -4.12 -22.11 14.22
C TRP A 355 -3.05 -23.21 14.20
N THR A 356 -1.79 -22.83 14.02
CA THR A 356 -0.66 -23.76 13.99
C THR A 356 -0.49 -24.48 15.33
N ARG A 357 -0.56 -23.74 16.44
CA ARG A 357 -0.53 -24.30 17.80
C ARG A 357 -1.72 -25.21 18.10
N TYR A 358 -2.91 -24.83 17.64
CA TYR A 358 -4.09 -25.67 17.76
C TYR A 358 -3.89 -27.03 17.05
N LYS A 359 -3.26 -27.04 15.87
CA LYS A 359 -2.94 -28.28 15.14
C LYS A 359 -1.87 -29.14 15.81
N LEU A 360 -0.99 -28.54 16.61
CA LEU A 360 -0.03 -29.25 17.46
C LEU A 360 -0.64 -29.82 18.75
N GLY A 361 -1.91 -29.54 19.03
CA GLY A 361 -2.56 -29.90 20.30
C GLY A 361 -2.28 -28.92 21.45
N GLU A 362 -1.58 -27.81 21.19
CA GLU A 362 -1.27 -26.80 22.20
C GLU A 362 -2.47 -25.85 22.45
N LEU A 363 -3.60 -26.42 22.90
CA LEU A 363 -4.89 -25.73 23.03
C LEU A 363 -4.80 -24.51 23.95
N ARG A 364 -4.11 -24.65 25.09
CA ARG A 364 -3.91 -23.59 26.09
C ARG A 364 -3.09 -22.42 25.56
N ALA A 365 -2.10 -22.71 24.70
CA ALA A 365 -1.27 -21.70 24.05
C ALA A 365 -2.02 -20.98 22.94
N SER A 366 -2.75 -21.73 22.12
CA SER A 366 -3.62 -21.16 21.09
C SER A 366 -4.66 -20.22 21.72
N LEU A 367 -5.33 -20.64 22.80
CA LEU A 367 -6.30 -19.80 23.51
C LEU A 367 -5.68 -18.54 24.14
N GLY A 368 -4.43 -18.64 24.61
CA GLY A 368 -3.66 -17.49 25.09
C GLY A 368 -3.46 -16.44 24.00
N ILE A 369 -3.02 -16.86 22.81
CA ILE A 369 -2.89 -15.95 21.65
C ILE A 369 -4.25 -15.37 21.24
N LEU A 370 -5.32 -16.17 21.24
CA LEU A 370 -6.65 -15.64 20.93
C LEU A 370 -7.12 -14.60 21.95
N THR A 371 -6.68 -14.69 23.20
CA THR A 371 -6.95 -13.69 24.24
C THR A 371 -6.18 -12.41 23.96
N THR A 372 -4.96 -12.50 23.45
CA THR A 372 -4.15 -11.31 23.10
C THR A 372 -4.69 -10.59 21.87
N LEU A 373 -5.34 -11.30 20.95
CA LEU A 373 -6.11 -10.71 19.86
C LEU A 373 -7.38 -9.96 20.30
N ASP A 374 -7.72 -9.95 21.59
CA ASP A 374 -8.76 -9.08 22.16
C ASP A 374 -8.19 -7.76 22.74
N ALA A 375 -6.86 -7.58 22.73
CA ALA A 375 -6.20 -6.38 23.21
C ALA A 375 -6.64 -5.12 22.43
N PRO A 376 -6.62 -3.92 23.04
CA PRO A 376 -7.02 -2.67 22.38
C PRO A 376 -6.35 -2.42 21.03
N SER A 377 -5.10 -2.85 20.86
CA SER A 377 -4.33 -2.69 19.63
C SER A 377 -4.79 -3.60 18.48
N PHE A 378 -5.48 -4.72 18.78
CA PHE A 378 -5.89 -5.72 17.78
C PHE A 378 -7.41 -5.93 17.72
N ARG A 379 -8.17 -5.47 18.71
CA ARG A 379 -9.60 -5.75 18.81
C ARG A 379 -10.40 -5.27 17.61
N ASP A 380 -9.93 -4.25 16.90
CA ASP A 380 -10.59 -3.65 15.74
C ASP A 380 -10.18 -4.27 14.41
N GLU A 381 -9.24 -5.21 14.42
CA GLU A 381 -8.80 -5.95 13.25
C GLU A 381 -9.86 -6.94 12.77
N PHE A 382 -9.93 -7.10 11.46
CA PHE A 382 -10.90 -7.98 10.82
C PHE A 382 -10.42 -9.43 10.86
N LEU A 383 -10.80 -10.15 11.93
CA LEU A 383 -10.38 -11.52 12.19
C LEU A 383 -11.58 -12.42 12.55
N PRO A 384 -12.48 -12.73 11.60
CA PRO A 384 -13.65 -13.55 11.87
C PRO A 384 -13.29 -14.98 12.32
N ASP A 385 -12.23 -15.57 11.74
CA ASP A 385 -11.76 -16.92 12.08
C ASP A 385 -11.31 -17.07 13.54
N LYS A 386 -10.98 -15.96 14.23
CA LYS A 386 -10.65 -15.95 15.66
C LYS A 386 -11.75 -16.59 16.51
N TYR A 387 -13.01 -16.31 16.20
CA TYR A 387 -14.16 -16.79 16.95
C TYR A 387 -14.43 -18.28 16.71
N LEU A 388 -14.23 -18.73 15.47
CA LEU A 388 -14.32 -20.14 15.12
C LEU A 388 -13.25 -20.95 15.85
N LEU A 389 -12.00 -20.51 15.81
CA LEU A 389 -10.89 -21.21 16.47
C LEU A 389 -11.11 -21.26 17.99
N ARG A 390 -11.59 -20.16 18.58
CA ARG A 390 -11.97 -20.13 20.00
C ARG A 390 -13.07 -21.14 20.33
N ALA A 391 -14.09 -21.25 19.48
CA ALA A 391 -15.18 -22.21 19.66
C ALA A 391 -14.69 -23.66 19.52
N LEU A 392 -13.80 -23.94 18.55
CA LEU A 392 -13.15 -25.24 18.37
C LEU A 392 -12.37 -25.67 19.62
N ILE A 393 -11.52 -24.79 20.16
CA ILE A 393 -10.74 -25.09 21.36
C ILE A 393 -11.65 -25.41 22.55
N TYR A 394 -12.70 -24.61 22.78
CA TYR A 394 -13.64 -24.90 23.86
C TYR A 394 -14.41 -26.19 23.64
N ARG A 395 -14.79 -26.52 22.40
CA ARG A 395 -15.44 -27.79 22.07
C ARG A 395 -14.52 -28.97 22.35
N ASP A 396 -13.25 -28.88 21.93
CA ASP A 396 -12.27 -29.95 22.08
C ASP A 396 -11.89 -30.18 23.55
N LEU A 397 -12.00 -29.15 24.39
CA LEU A 397 -11.91 -29.26 25.85
C LEU A 397 -13.25 -29.62 26.53
N CYS A 398 -14.30 -29.90 25.75
CA CYS A 398 -15.66 -30.23 26.19
C CYS A 398 -16.35 -29.15 27.04
N HIS A 399 -15.94 -27.89 26.86
CA HIS A 399 -16.61 -26.70 27.39
C HIS A 399 -17.69 -26.20 26.41
N TYR A 400 -18.79 -26.95 26.29
CA TYR A 400 -19.83 -26.67 25.29
C TYR A 400 -20.53 -25.30 25.46
N LEU A 401 -20.78 -24.86 26.70
CA LEU A 401 -21.40 -23.54 26.94
C LEU A 401 -20.48 -22.38 26.53
N PRO A 402 -19.19 -22.34 26.91
CA PRO A 402 -18.22 -21.40 26.36
C PRO A 402 -18.07 -21.50 24.83
N ALA A 403 -18.03 -22.71 24.27
CA ALA A 403 -17.93 -22.89 22.81
C ALA A 403 -19.09 -22.22 22.07
N LYS A 404 -20.33 -22.46 22.53
CA LYS A 404 -21.53 -21.81 21.96
C LYS A 404 -21.50 -20.29 22.11
N ARG A 405 -20.98 -19.77 23.23
CA ARG A 405 -20.83 -18.32 23.45
C ARG A 405 -19.79 -17.71 22.52
N ALA A 406 -18.64 -18.36 22.34
CA ALA A 406 -17.58 -17.92 21.43
C ALA A 406 -18.08 -17.88 19.98
N ALA A 407 -18.84 -18.88 19.57
CA ALA A 407 -19.48 -18.95 18.26
C ALA A 407 -20.44 -17.77 18.03
N LYS A 408 -21.35 -17.50 18.99
CA LYS A 408 -22.29 -16.38 18.93
C LYS A 408 -21.64 -14.99 18.93
N GLU A 409 -20.41 -14.88 19.39
CA GLU A 409 -19.71 -13.59 19.42
C GLU A 409 -19.43 -13.06 18.01
N LEU A 410 -19.13 -13.94 17.05
CA LEU A 410 -18.95 -13.55 15.65
C LEU A 410 -20.22 -12.93 15.10
N THR A 411 -21.35 -13.62 15.25
CA THR A 411 -22.64 -13.17 14.72
C THR A 411 -23.11 -11.89 15.39
N ARG A 412 -22.80 -11.70 16.68
CA ARG A 412 -23.06 -10.44 17.39
C ARG A 412 -22.19 -9.28 16.88
N ARG A 413 -20.89 -9.51 16.71
CA ARG A 413 -19.94 -8.43 16.35
C ARG A 413 -20.06 -7.97 14.91
N PHE A 414 -20.40 -8.88 14.00
CA PHE A 414 -20.56 -8.61 12.58
C PHE A 414 -22.02 -8.64 12.13
N ALA A 415 -22.97 -8.39 13.04
CA ALA A 415 -24.41 -8.43 12.72
C ALA A 415 -24.75 -7.51 11.55
N ASP A 416 -24.37 -6.23 11.63
CA ASP A 416 -24.64 -5.23 10.60
C ASP A 416 -24.01 -5.60 9.26
N SER A 417 -22.75 -6.04 9.27
CA SER A 417 -22.04 -6.46 8.05
C SER A 417 -22.65 -7.71 7.42
N LEU A 418 -23.08 -8.68 8.23
CA LEU A 418 -23.77 -9.89 7.75
C LEU A 418 -25.15 -9.56 7.18
N GLU A 419 -25.87 -8.62 7.78
CA GLU A 419 -27.15 -8.12 7.30
C GLU A 419 -26.99 -7.40 5.96
N ALA A 420 -26.00 -6.51 5.83
CA ALA A 420 -25.68 -5.83 4.58
C ALA A 420 -25.35 -6.81 3.44
N VAL A 421 -24.60 -7.87 3.74
CA VAL A 421 -24.31 -8.94 2.78
C VAL A 421 -25.57 -9.71 2.40
N HIS A 422 -26.45 -10.01 3.35
CA HIS A 422 -27.71 -10.72 3.09
C HIS A 422 -28.66 -9.89 2.23
N ASN A 423 -28.77 -8.59 2.51
CA ASN A 423 -29.62 -7.64 1.81
C ASN A 423 -29.05 -7.22 0.44
N ARG A 424 -27.79 -7.59 0.15
CA ARG A 424 -27.06 -7.20 -1.07
C ARG A 424 -26.91 -5.67 -1.18
N ASP A 425 -26.67 -5.03 -0.05
CA ASP A 425 -26.39 -3.60 0.03
C ASP A 425 -25.02 -3.26 -0.60
N ASP A 426 -24.74 -1.97 -0.78
CA ASP A 426 -23.40 -1.52 -1.18
C ASP A 426 -22.40 -1.76 -0.04
N LEU A 427 -21.69 -2.88 -0.13
CA LEU A 427 -20.71 -3.32 0.86
C LEU A 427 -19.52 -2.35 0.99
N THR A 428 -19.29 -1.46 0.04
CA THR A 428 -18.22 -0.45 0.14
C THR A 428 -18.52 0.61 1.22
N GLN A 429 -19.79 0.74 1.63
CA GLN A 429 -20.19 1.64 2.72
C GLN A 429 -20.03 1.01 4.10
N ASP A 430 -19.91 -0.32 4.19
CA ASP A 430 -19.68 -0.99 5.47
C ASP A 430 -18.27 -0.66 5.98
N ILE A 431 -18.21 -0.01 7.15
CA ILE A 431 -16.95 0.51 7.70
C ILE A 431 -15.96 -0.62 7.99
N ARG A 432 -16.42 -1.80 8.43
CA ARG A 432 -15.55 -2.92 8.81
C ARG A 432 -14.99 -3.61 7.59
N LEU A 433 -15.84 -3.94 6.63
CA LEU A 433 -15.43 -4.55 5.36
C LEU A 433 -14.55 -3.61 4.55
N ARG A 434 -14.87 -2.31 4.49
CA ARG A 434 -14.02 -1.31 3.83
C ARG A 434 -12.65 -1.20 4.50
N ARG A 435 -12.58 -1.22 5.84
CA ARG A 435 -11.30 -1.17 6.56
C ARG A 435 -10.45 -2.40 6.26
N ALA A 436 -11.05 -3.59 6.30
CA ALA A 436 -10.40 -4.84 5.96
C ALA A 436 -9.91 -4.81 4.49
N ALA A 437 -10.76 -4.40 3.56
CA ALA A 437 -10.44 -4.27 2.15
C ALA A 437 -9.29 -3.28 1.89
N ASN A 438 -9.22 -2.17 2.64
CA ASN A 438 -8.14 -1.18 2.55
C ASN A 438 -6.79 -1.69 3.08
N SER A 439 -6.76 -2.77 3.87
CA SER A 439 -5.48 -3.41 4.25
C SER A 439 -4.89 -4.30 3.16
N HIS A 440 -5.64 -4.63 2.09
CA HIS A 440 -5.09 -5.36 0.95
C HIS A 440 -4.05 -4.52 0.23
N GLY A 441 -2.89 -5.11 -0.09
CA GLY A 441 -1.76 -4.37 -0.64
C GLY A 441 -2.08 -3.57 -1.92
N GLY A 442 -2.89 -4.10 -2.84
CA GLY A 442 -3.28 -3.40 -4.07
C GLY A 442 -4.21 -2.20 -3.81
N THR A 443 -5.18 -2.37 -2.92
CA THR A 443 -6.14 -1.32 -2.50
C THR A 443 -5.44 -0.26 -1.65
N GLN A 444 -4.58 -0.68 -0.72
CA GLN A 444 -3.79 0.21 0.14
C GLN A 444 -2.89 1.14 -0.68
N ARG A 445 -2.19 0.60 -1.69
CA ARG A 445 -1.36 1.44 -2.59
C ARG A 445 -2.19 2.46 -3.36
N ALA A 446 -3.33 2.05 -3.90
CA ALA A 446 -4.25 2.95 -4.61
C ALA A 446 -4.78 4.06 -3.67
N SER A 447 -5.18 3.71 -2.43
CA SER A 447 -5.61 4.67 -1.41
C SER A 447 -4.50 5.69 -1.11
N ARG A 448 -3.28 5.23 -0.84
CA ARG A 448 -2.13 6.10 -0.55
C ARG A 448 -1.78 7.03 -1.72
N PHE A 449 -1.95 6.55 -2.96
CA PHE A 449 -1.74 7.38 -4.14
C PHE A 449 -2.81 8.48 -4.26
N VAL A 450 -4.09 8.16 -4.04
CA VAL A 450 -5.17 9.16 -3.97
C VAL A 450 -4.88 10.21 -2.90
N GLU A 451 -4.50 9.79 -1.69
CA GLU A 451 -4.10 10.70 -0.60
C GLU A 451 -2.93 11.60 -1.00
N THR A 452 -1.96 11.06 -1.75
CA THR A 452 -0.80 11.82 -2.24
C THR A 452 -1.23 12.88 -3.25
N LEU A 453 -2.13 12.54 -4.19
CA LEU A 453 -2.70 13.49 -5.14
C LEU A 453 -3.52 14.60 -4.46
N ASP A 454 -4.28 14.26 -3.42
CA ASP A 454 -5.04 15.25 -2.64
C ASP A 454 -4.10 16.26 -1.97
N LEU A 455 -3.05 15.78 -1.29
CA LEU A 455 -2.04 16.63 -0.64
C LEU A 455 -1.26 17.49 -1.65
N GLU A 456 -0.92 16.94 -2.81
CA GLU A 456 -0.25 17.69 -3.87
C GLU A 456 -1.17 18.73 -4.52
N GLY A 457 -2.47 18.43 -4.69
CA GLY A 457 -3.47 19.38 -5.15
C GLY A 457 -3.64 20.57 -4.21
N GLU A 458 -3.70 20.32 -2.90
CA GLU A 458 -3.70 21.39 -1.89
C GLU A 458 -2.42 22.23 -1.95
N ARG A 459 -1.26 21.58 -2.12
CA ARG A 459 0.03 22.24 -2.25
C ARG A 459 0.10 23.10 -3.52
N LEU A 460 -0.43 22.60 -4.63
CA LEU A 460 -0.56 23.36 -5.88
C LEU A 460 -1.37 24.64 -5.65
N GLY A 461 -2.47 24.56 -4.91
CA GLY A 461 -3.30 25.72 -4.55
C GLY A 461 -2.51 26.83 -3.83
N ARG A 462 -1.54 26.47 -2.98
CA ARG A 462 -0.65 27.45 -2.29
C ARG A 462 0.30 28.18 -3.24
N TYR A 463 0.52 27.64 -4.43
CA TYR A 463 1.35 28.25 -5.47
C TYR A 463 0.56 29.09 -6.48
N ALA A 464 -0.75 29.30 -6.25
CA ALA A 464 -1.57 30.20 -7.05
C ALA A 464 -0.88 31.57 -7.25
N GLY A 465 -0.88 32.07 -8.49
CA GLY A 465 -0.25 33.35 -8.87
C GLY A 465 1.27 33.33 -9.05
N SER A 466 1.98 32.26 -8.66
CA SER A 466 3.45 32.21 -8.79
C SER A 466 3.99 31.45 -9.99
N PHE A 467 3.22 30.51 -10.52
CA PHE A 467 3.56 29.76 -11.74
C PHE A 467 3.12 30.45 -13.04
N GLY A 468 2.44 31.60 -12.93
CA GLY A 468 1.65 32.20 -14.01
C GLY A 468 0.37 31.43 -14.29
N ASP A 469 -0.63 32.11 -14.85
CA ASP A 469 -1.99 31.55 -15.03
C ASP A 469 -1.99 30.29 -15.90
N ARG A 470 -1.19 30.26 -16.97
CA ARG A 470 -1.16 29.14 -17.93
C ARG A 470 -0.68 27.84 -17.29
N LEU A 471 0.46 27.85 -16.59
CA LEU A 471 1.01 26.66 -15.95
C LEU A 471 0.10 26.22 -14.81
N PHE A 472 -0.40 27.15 -13.99
CA PHE A 472 -1.30 26.83 -12.90
C PHE A 472 -2.60 26.16 -13.37
N THR A 473 -3.26 26.71 -14.40
CA THR A 473 -4.47 26.10 -14.99
C THR A 473 -4.17 24.73 -15.58
N HIS A 474 -3.03 24.56 -16.25
CA HIS A 474 -2.63 23.27 -16.80
C HIS A 474 -2.41 22.21 -15.72
N LEU A 475 -1.65 22.55 -14.67
CA LEU A 475 -1.41 21.64 -13.54
C LEU A 475 -2.70 21.30 -12.81
N THR A 476 -3.58 22.28 -12.59
CA THR A 476 -4.89 22.04 -11.94
C THR A 476 -5.68 21.00 -12.74
N LYS A 477 -5.80 21.19 -14.05
CA LYS A 477 -6.48 20.23 -14.93
C LYS A 477 -5.81 18.84 -14.91
N LEU A 478 -4.48 18.78 -14.84
CA LEU A 478 -3.73 17.54 -14.74
C LEU A 478 -4.08 16.79 -13.44
N TYR A 479 -4.04 17.46 -12.29
CA TYR A 479 -4.38 16.85 -11.01
C TYR A 479 -5.85 16.44 -10.93
N ASP A 480 -6.78 17.25 -11.45
CA ASP A 480 -8.20 16.89 -11.48
C ASP A 480 -8.44 15.58 -12.26
N LEU A 481 -7.81 15.45 -13.44
CA LEU A 481 -7.90 14.26 -14.28
C LEU A 481 -7.24 13.05 -13.62
N SER A 482 -6.01 13.21 -13.11
CA SER A 482 -5.28 12.13 -12.46
C SER A 482 -5.96 11.66 -11.18
N ARG A 483 -6.54 12.57 -10.40
CA ARG A 483 -7.33 12.24 -9.21
C ARG A 483 -8.59 11.47 -9.58
N ALA A 484 -9.32 11.91 -10.61
CA ALA A 484 -10.52 11.19 -11.06
C ALA A 484 -10.20 9.76 -11.49
N GLU A 485 -9.09 9.55 -12.20
CA GLU A 485 -8.64 8.21 -12.61
C GLU A 485 -8.15 7.38 -11.41
N ALA A 486 -7.36 7.96 -10.50
CA ALA A 486 -6.88 7.27 -9.31
C ALA A 486 -8.02 6.82 -8.39
N VAL A 487 -9.05 7.66 -8.22
CA VAL A 487 -10.28 7.30 -7.49
C VAL A 487 -11.02 6.16 -8.18
N ARG A 488 -11.17 6.22 -9.51
CA ARG A 488 -11.80 5.13 -10.29
C ARG A 488 -11.07 3.79 -10.10
N VAL A 489 -9.73 3.80 -10.12
CA VAL A 489 -8.90 2.61 -9.90
C VAL A 489 -9.03 2.12 -8.44
N TYR A 490 -9.01 3.04 -7.47
CA TYR A 490 -9.22 2.72 -6.06
C TYR A 490 -10.58 2.07 -5.84
N ASP A 491 -11.67 2.65 -6.33
CA ASP A 491 -13.03 2.14 -6.17
C ASP A 491 -13.19 0.75 -6.81
N ALA A 492 -12.58 0.53 -7.97
CA ALA A 492 -12.59 -0.78 -8.62
C ALA A 492 -11.84 -1.85 -7.79
N ARG A 493 -10.66 -1.52 -7.25
CA ARG A 493 -9.89 -2.41 -6.38
C ARG A 493 -10.61 -2.65 -5.04
N LEU A 494 -11.21 -1.60 -4.48
CA LEU A 494 -11.97 -1.66 -3.24
C LEU A 494 -13.19 -2.57 -3.40
N ALA A 495 -13.97 -2.40 -4.47
CA ALA A 495 -15.15 -3.21 -4.71
C ALA A 495 -14.81 -4.71 -4.80
N GLU A 496 -13.68 -5.06 -5.42
CA GLU A 496 -13.23 -6.45 -5.49
C GLU A 496 -12.73 -6.95 -4.12
N ALA A 497 -11.90 -6.18 -3.42
CA ALA A 497 -11.39 -6.56 -2.10
C ALA A 497 -12.52 -6.70 -1.06
N VAL A 498 -13.51 -5.81 -1.07
CA VAL A 498 -14.68 -5.90 -0.18
C VAL A 498 -15.49 -7.17 -0.42
N ARG A 499 -15.66 -7.60 -1.68
CA ARG A 499 -16.32 -8.88 -1.97
C ARG A 499 -15.55 -10.06 -1.38
N GLN A 500 -14.22 -10.05 -1.47
CA GLN A 500 -13.38 -11.11 -0.91
C GLN A 500 -13.48 -11.16 0.62
N GLU A 501 -13.53 -10.01 1.29
CA GLU A 501 -13.73 -9.93 2.74
C GLU A 501 -15.14 -10.34 3.17
N ALA A 502 -16.16 -9.98 2.40
CA ALA A 502 -17.53 -10.44 2.62
C ALA A 502 -17.66 -11.96 2.47
N ASP A 503 -17.02 -12.54 1.45
CA ASP A 503 -16.92 -14.00 1.26
C ASP A 503 -16.24 -14.68 2.46
N THR A 504 -15.16 -14.07 2.98
CA THR A 504 -14.45 -14.56 4.17
C THR A 504 -15.36 -14.52 5.39
N LEU A 505 -16.09 -13.43 5.60
CA LEU A 505 -17.05 -13.29 6.69
C LEU A 505 -18.16 -14.33 6.61
N LEU A 506 -18.74 -14.52 5.42
CA LEU A 506 -19.80 -15.51 5.20
C LEU A 506 -19.33 -16.92 5.50
N ARG A 507 -18.17 -17.32 4.99
CA ARG A 507 -17.59 -18.66 5.26
C ARG A 507 -17.37 -18.87 6.75
N ALA A 508 -16.81 -17.88 7.44
CA ALA A 508 -16.61 -17.96 8.88
C ALA A 508 -17.95 -18.06 9.63
N ALA A 509 -18.96 -17.28 9.22
CA ALA A 509 -20.29 -17.31 9.82
C ALA A 509 -21.00 -18.66 9.62
N GLU A 510 -20.88 -19.28 8.44
CA GLU A 510 -21.42 -20.62 8.15
C GLU A 510 -20.75 -21.69 9.00
N GLN A 511 -19.41 -21.66 9.11
CA GLN A 511 -18.64 -22.58 9.95
C GLN A 511 -19.01 -22.44 11.43
N VAL A 512 -19.19 -21.21 11.90
CA VAL A 512 -19.65 -20.91 13.26
C VAL A 512 -21.07 -21.42 13.49
N ARG A 513 -22.00 -21.27 12.53
CA ARG A 513 -23.36 -21.82 12.64
C ARG A 513 -23.36 -23.34 12.74
N LEU A 514 -22.54 -24.02 11.94
CA LEU A 514 -22.35 -25.47 12.05
C LEU A 514 -21.81 -25.86 13.43
N MET A 515 -20.79 -25.14 13.90
CA MET A 515 -20.22 -25.33 15.25
C MET A 515 -21.28 -25.16 16.35
N GLU A 516 -22.13 -24.13 16.26
CA GLU A 516 -23.22 -23.92 17.22
C GLU A 516 -24.20 -25.09 17.25
N TYR A 517 -24.52 -25.66 16.08
CA TYR A 517 -25.39 -26.82 15.97
C TYR A 517 -24.75 -28.07 16.57
N GLU A 518 -23.50 -28.37 16.22
CA GLU A 518 -22.73 -29.50 16.77
C GLU A 518 -22.63 -29.44 18.30
N VAL A 519 -22.19 -28.29 18.82
CA VAL A 519 -22.08 -28.04 20.26
C VAL A 519 -23.45 -28.09 20.93
N GLY A 520 -24.49 -27.60 20.24
CA GLY A 520 -25.87 -27.68 20.69
C GLY A 520 -26.34 -29.11 20.88
N LEU A 521 -26.08 -30.00 19.92
CA LEU A 521 -26.40 -31.43 20.02
C LEU A 521 -25.67 -32.08 21.21
N LYS A 522 -24.36 -31.83 21.35
CA LYS A 522 -23.55 -32.37 22.45
C LYS A 522 -24.02 -31.94 23.82
N LEU A 523 -24.58 -30.74 23.96
CA LEU A 523 -25.15 -30.27 25.23
C LEU A 523 -26.37 -31.08 25.68
N TYR A 524 -27.12 -31.67 24.74
CA TYR A 524 -28.31 -32.46 25.03
C TYR A 524 -28.07 -33.99 25.01
N GLU A 525 -26.87 -34.44 24.63
CA GLU A 525 -26.49 -35.85 24.78
C GLU A 525 -26.48 -36.22 26.28
N ARG A 526 -27.25 -37.25 26.64
CA ARG A 526 -27.30 -37.74 28.01
C ARG A 526 -26.02 -38.52 28.32
N VAL A 527 -25.24 -38.04 29.30
CA VAL A 527 -24.10 -38.78 29.83
C VAL A 527 -24.60 -40.09 30.43
N LYS A 528 -24.11 -41.23 29.91
CA LYS A 528 -24.48 -42.55 30.41
C LYS A 528 -23.90 -42.81 31.80
N LYS A 529 -24.61 -43.61 32.59
CA LYS A 529 -24.21 -43.98 33.96
C LYS A 529 -22.92 -44.82 33.88
N GLY A 530 -21.80 -44.32 34.41
CA GLY A 530 -20.49 -44.98 34.39
C GLY A 530 -19.39 -44.26 33.59
N ALA A 531 -19.72 -43.15 32.94
CA ALA A 531 -18.77 -42.37 32.18
C ALA A 531 -17.70 -41.72 33.09
N LYS A 532 -16.42 -41.79 32.68
CA LYS A 532 -15.29 -41.28 33.46
C LYS A 532 -14.72 -40.04 32.79
N LEU A 533 -14.28 -39.06 33.59
CA LEU A 533 -13.52 -37.93 33.06
C LEU A 533 -12.22 -38.45 32.46
N VAL A 534 -11.92 -37.99 31.25
CA VAL A 534 -10.61 -38.18 30.62
C VAL A 534 -9.58 -37.56 31.56
N ALA A 535 -8.51 -38.30 31.85
CA ALA A 535 -7.44 -37.78 32.69
C ALA A 535 -6.94 -36.46 32.08
N PRO A 536 -6.87 -35.37 32.87
CA PRO A 536 -6.43 -34.09 32.33
C PRO A 536 -4.99 -34.25 31.80
N GLU A 537 -4.71 -33.68 30.63
CA GLU A 537 -3.33 -33.50 30.19
C GLU A 537 -2.59 -32.66 31.23
N ASP A 538 -1.44 -33.17 31.67
CA ASP A 538 -0.59 -32.54 32.68
C ASP A 538 -0.42 -31.05 32.38
N GLU A 539 -0.77 -30.23 33.37
CA GLU A 539 -0.56 -28.80 33.28
C GLU A 539 0.94 -28.54 33.22
N GLN A 540 1.38 -27.82 32.19
CA GLN A 540 2.79 -27.50 32.05
C GLN A 540 3.20 -26.64 33.25
N LEU A 541 4.07 -27.18 34.10
CA LEU A 541 4.53 -26.51 35.31
C LEU A 541 5.07 -25.13 34.93
N LEU A 542 4.71 -24.13 35.75
CA LEU A 542 5.25 -22.78 35.63
C LEU A 542 6.78 -22.86 35.62
N THR A 543 7.38 -22.33 34.55
CA THR A 543 8.82 -22.06 34.54
C THR A 543 9.13 -20.93 35.54
N PRO A 544 10.39 -20.81 36.01
CA PRO A 544 10.79 -19.69 36.88
C PRO A 544 10.47 -18.31 36.29
N ASP A 545 10.41 -18.21 34.96
CA ASP A 545 10.12 -16.99 34.21
C ASP A 545 8.62 -16.78 33.92
N SER A 546 7.74 -17.59 34.52
CA SER A 546 6.30 -17.52 34.28
C SER A 546 5.53 -17.23 35.56
N VAL A 547 4.48 -16.41 35.44
CA VAL A 547 3.59 -16.03 36.55
C VAL A 547 2.16 -16.42 36.18
N ALA A 548 1.50 -17.14 37.08
CA ALA A 548 0.07 -17.35 37.02
C ALA A 548 -0.64 -16.13 37.65
N PHE A 549 -1.57 -15.53 36.90
CA PHE A 549 -2.38 -14.42 37.38
C PHE A 549 -3.82 -14.57 36.89
N ARG A 550 -4.74 -13.89 37.57
CA ARG A 550 -6.13 -13.80 37.13
C ARG A 550 -6.22 -12.69 36.08
N PHE A 551 -6.62 -13.05 34.87
CA PHE A 551 -6.83 -12.08 33.80
C PHE A 551 -8.00 -11.13 34.12
N ASP A 552 -7.74 -9.82 34.12
CA ASP A 552 -8.69 -8.74 34.41
C ASP A 552 -8.82 -7.73 33.27
N GLY A 553 -8.17 -8.00 32.12
CA GLY A 553 -8.16 -7.12 30.95
C GLY A 553 -6.87 -6.32 30.79
N GLU A 554 -5.89 -6.48 31.67
CA GLU A 554 -4.54 -5.94 31.49
C GLU A 554 -3.74 -6.77 30.46
N TYR A 555 -3.03 -6.08 29.57
CA TYR A 555 -2.19 -6.68 28.54
C TYR A 555 -0.75 -6.13 28.64
N TRP A 556 0.22 -7.03 28.55
CA TRP A 556 1.65 -6.70 28.52
C TRP A 556 2.16 -6.81 27.08
N ASN A 557 2.56 -5.67 26.51
CA ASN A 557 2.82 -5.53 25.07
C ASN A 557 4.00 -6.40 24.56
N ASP A 558 4.96 -6.66 25.43
CA ASP A 558 6.13 -7.52 25.21
C ASP A 558 5.80 -9.01 25.29
N GLU A 559 4.77 -9.40 26.05
CA GLU A 559 4.42 -10.80 26.34
C GLU A 559 3.18 -11.31 25.57
N LEU A 560 2.66 -10.56 24.61
CA LEU A 560 1.40 -10.89 23.89
C LEU A 560 1.42 -12.26 23.18
N LYS A 561 2.59 -12.81 22.87
CA LYS A 561 2.74 -14.15 22.26
C LYS A 561 2.96 -15.27 23.30
N SER A 562 3.32 -14.90 24.51
CA SER A 562 3.68 -15.81 25.60
C SER A 562 2.47 -16.27 26.41
N TYR A 563 1.32 -15.58 26.30
CA TYR A 563 0.14 -15.88 27.10
C TYR A 563 -0.31 -17.34 26.93
N ARG A 564 -0.65 -17.97 28.05
CA ARG A 564 -1.21 -19.32 28.13
C ARG A 564 -2.44 -19.27 29.04
N VAL A 565 -3.52 -19.93 28.65
CA VAL A 565 -4.73 -20.02 29.49
C VAL A 565 -4.74 -21.35 30.23
N SER A 566 -4.80 -21.29 31.55
CA SER A 566 -5.10 -22.48 32.36
C SER A 566 -6.59 -22.80 32.26
N ILE A 567 -6.88 -23.97 31.69
CA ILE A 567 -8.22 -24.53 31.56
C ILE A 567 -8.14 -26.04 31.59
N GLU A 568 -9.01 -26.65 32.39
CA GLU A 568 -9.12 -28.11 32.53
C GLU A 568 -9.97 -28.70 31.40
N SER A 569 -9.64 -29.92 30.97
CA SER A 569 -10.52 -30.69 30.09
C SER A 569 -11.73 -31.20 30.86
N ARG A 570 -12.92 -31.06 30.28
CA ARG A 570 -14.18 -31.63 30.82
C ARG A 570 -14.66 -32.84 30.04
N CYS A 571 -13.79 -33.41 29.21
CA CYS A 571 -14.16 -34.50 28.34
C CYS A 571 -14.39 -35.77 29.15
N ILE A 572 -15.37 -36.55 28.71
CA ILE A 572 -15.79 -37.77 29.37
C ILE A 572 -15.60 -38.93 28.39
N GLU A 573 -14.88 -39.95 28.80
CA GLU A 573 -14.77 -41.24 28.11
C GLU A 573 -15.92 -42.15 28.55
N GLU A 574 -16.69 -42.63 27.57
CA GLU A 574 -17.61 -43.76 27.79
C GLU A 574 -16.79 -45.05 27.72
N THR A 575 -16.74 -45.83 28.80
CA THR A 575 -16.26 -47.22 28.72
C THR A 575 -17.18 -48.00 27.79
N PRO A 576 -16.64 -48.80 26.84
CA PRO A 576 -17.42 -49.52 25.84
C PRO A 576 -18.45 -50.49 26.44
#